data_AF-A0ABD2M2B9-F1
#
_entry.id   AF-A0ABD2M2B9-F1
#
_cell.length_a   1.000
_cell.length_b   1.000
_cell.length_c   1.000
_cell.angle_alpha   90.00
_cell.angle_beta   90.00
_cell.angle_gamma   90.00
#
_symmetry.space_group_name_H-M   'P 1'
#
loop_
_entity.id
_entity.type
_entity.pdbx_description
1 polymer ?
#
loop_
_entity_poly.entity_id
_entity_poly.type
_entity_poly.pdbx_seq_one_letter_code
_entity_poly.pdbx_strand_id
1 'polypeptide(L)'
;MPRSTLTGSLHPSNRGAFAWSENGIIAFGCHSVLAFFDVRRLEVFQTVDLHSTSINLICWKPSSNELLLRCASSDIGGNIVVLEGRQCAMFRNSNTPVSDLQWLCWPDVSRDFLVSLHSNNLLIVWDVGKRERLWEHRFGTSVFKLSIVAHRTKVLSIYKHLFRRFCAEFELSDPDYLSQRIRDEFRENKELSNKQADHKLKKLEQIVKMKLVI
;
A
#
# COMPACT_ATOMS: atom_id res chain seq x y z
N MET A 1 10.20 9.21 35.50
CA MET A 1 10.57 8.70 34.17
C MET A 1 11.62 9.63 33.58
N PRO A 2 12.82 9.16 33.20
CA PRO A 2 13.77 10.00 32.48
C PRO A 2 13.15 10.43 31.14
N ARG A 3 13.47 11.65 30.67
CA ARG A 3 13.02 12.14 29.37
C ARG A 3 13.78 11.38 28.28
N SER A 4 13.09 10.59 27.47
CA SER A 4 13.65 10.00 26.25
C SER A 4 13.60 11.04 25.15
N THR A 5 14.76 11.47 24.66
CA THR A 5 14.85 12.32 23.47
C THR A 5 15.04 11.43 22.24
N LEU A 6 14.13 11.54 21.27
CA LEU A 6 14.31 10.92 19.95
C LEU A 6 15.34 11.74 19.17
N THR A 7 16.53 11.18 18.99
CA THR A 7 17.64 11.81 18.27
C THR A 7 17.70 11.37 16.82
N GLY A 8 18.11 12.26 15.92
CA GLY A 8 18.38 11.92 14.53
C GLY A 8 18.65 13.16 13.68
N SER A 9 19.32 12.97 12.55
CA SER A 9 19.55 14.05 11.58
C SER A 9 18.23 14.54 11.02
N LEU A 10 17.99 15.84 11.11
CA LEU A 10 16.77 16.47 10.62
C LEU A 10 17.03 17.09 9.24
N HIS A 11 16.15 16.80 8.29
CA HIS A 11 16.09 17.49 7.01
C HIS A 11 14.73 18.20 6.87
N PRO A 12 14.65 19.40 6.27
CA PRO A 12 13.38 20.11 6.07
C PRO A 12 12.33 19.26 5.33
N SER A 13 12.76 18.39 4.41
CA SER A 13 11.87 17.47 3.69
C SER A 13 11.35 16.31 4.54
N ASN A 14 11.90 16.04 5.73
CA ASN A 14 11.31 15.10 6.68
C ASN A 14 10.08 15.69 7.39
N ARG A 15 9.67 16.92 7.06
CA ARG A 15 8.48 17.56 7.64
C ARG A 15 7.24 16.73 7.30
N GLY A 16 6.76 15.96 8.28
CA GLY A 16 5.63 15.04 8.12
C GLY A 16 6.02 13.59 7.84
N ALA A 17 7.31 13.26 7.75
CA ALA A 17 7.82 11.90 7.67
C ALA A 17 7.72 11.20 9.04
N PHE A 18 6.49 10.98 9.48
CA PHE A 18 6.14 10.32 10.74
C PHE A 18 4.80 9.62 10.58
N ALA A 19 4.67 8.41 11.12
CA ALA A 19 3.40 7.70 11.17
C ALA A 19 3.31 6.84 12.44
N TRP A 20 2.10 6.73 12.99
CA TRP A 20 1.81 5.93 14.17
C TRP A 20 0.99 4.69 13.76
N SER A 21 1.43 3.49 14.16
CA SER A 21 0.69 2.24 13.94
C SER A 21 -0.27 1.89 15.08
N GLU A 22 -1.36 1.17 14.77
CA GLU A 22 -2.34 0.71 15.76
C GLU A 22 -1.71 -0.12 16.90
N ASN A 23 -0.57 -0.77 16.65
CA ASN A 23 0.17 -1.58 17.60
C ASN A 23 1.08 -0.77 18.56
N GLY A 24 1.04 0.56 18.51
CA GLY A 24 1.83 1.42 19.40
C GLY A 24 3.30 1.55 18.99
N ILE A 25 3.58 1.44 17.69
CA ILE A 25 4.92 1.67 17.12
C ILE A 25 4.88 2.91 16.25
N ILE A 26 5.87 3.77 16.44
CA ILE A 26 6.07 4.99 15.67
C ILE A 26 7.17 4.74 14.63
N ALA A 27 6.88 5.06 13.38
CA ALA A 27 7.89 5.18 12.33
C ALA A 27 8.17 6.66 12.06
N PHE A 28 9.42 7.05 11.95
CA PHE A 28 9.82 8.42 11.63
C PHE A 28 11.09 8.45 10.78
N GLY A 29 11.19 9.47 9.92
CA GLY A 29 12.33 9.69 9.05
C GLY A 29 13.36 10.62 9.68
N CYS A 30 14.62 10.21 9.67
CA CYS A 30 15.79 11.01 10.03
C CYS A 30 16.72 11.09 8.82
N HIS A 31 16.65 12.18 8.07
CA HIS A 31 17.27 12.27 6.74
C HIS A 31 16.80 11.12 5.86
N SER A 32 17.68 10.22 5.46
CA SER A 32 17.43 9.03 4.63
C SER A 32 17.16 7.76 5.45
N VAL A 33 17.26 7.84 6.77
CA VAL A 33 17.09 6.68 7.65
C VAL A 33 15.67 6.64 8.19
N LEU A 34 15.02 5.49 8.08
CA LEU A 34 13.73 5.21 8.69
C LEU A 34 13.95 4.55 10.06
N ALA A 35 13.46 5.15 11.13
CA ALA A 35 13.57 4.63 12.48
C ALA A 35 12.21 4.18 13.02
N PHE A 36 12.21 3.08 13.78
CA PHE A 36 11.04 2.51 14.45
C PHE A 36 11.21 2.56 15.96
N PHE A 37 10.27 3.22 16.62
CA PHE A 37 10.23 3.42 18.07
C PHE A 37 9.04 2.69 18.67
N ASP A 38 9.30 1.82 19.65
CA ASP A 38 8.25 1.16 20.42
C ASP A 38 7.88 2.03 21.63
N VAL A 39 6.65 2.54 21.63
CA VAL A 39 6.18 3.47 22.66
C VAL A 39 5.99 2.77 24.01
N ARG A 40 5.85 1.43 24.05
CA ARG A 40 5.73 0.66 25.30
C ARG A 40 7.07 0.42 25.95
N ARG A 41 8.12 0.22 25.14
CA ARG A 41 9.49 -0.01 25.61
C ARG A 41 10.32 1.26 25.72
N LEU A 42 9.84 2.36 25.13
CA LEU A 42 10.51 3.65 25.07
C LEU A 42 11.90 3.57 24.40
N GLU A 43 12.05 2.70 23.40
CA GLU A 43 13.31 2.46 22.70
C GLU A 43 13.12 2.44 21.17
N VAL A 44 14.16 2.83 20.44
CA VAL A 44 14.28 2.59 19.00
C VAL A 44 14.80 1.17 18.83
N PHE A 45 13.98 0.26 18.30
CA PHE A 45 14.35 -1.16 18.15
C PHE A 45 14.84 -1.51 16.74
N GLN A 46 14.58 -0.65 15.75
CA GLN A 46 15.00 -0.89 14.36
C GLN A 46 15.25 0.43 13.63
N THR A 47 16.30 0.43 12.82
CA THR A 47 16.61 1.49 11.86
C THR A 47 16.86 0.87 10.49
N VAL A 48 16.38 1.53 9.44
CA VAL A 48 16.47 1.06 8.06
C VAL A 48 17.04 2.17 7.20
N ASP A 49 18.19 1.90 6.59
CA ASP A 49 18.91 2.84 5.72
C ASP A 49 18.86 2.33 4.27
N LEU A 50 17.69 2.53 3.65
CA LEU A 50 17.41 2.08 2.26
C LEU A 50 17.08 3.25 1.32
N HIS A 51 16.81 4.44 1.86
CA HIS A 51 16.57 5.62 1.03
C HIS A 51 17.89 6.28 0.68
N SER A 52 17.96 6.84 -0.53
CA SER A 52 19.16 7.56 -1.00
C SER A 52 19.06 9.06 -0.76
N THR A 53 17.87 9.55 -0.45
CA THR A 53 17.57 10.95 -0.20
C THR A 53 16.65 11.07 1.01
N SER A 54 16.32 12.30 1.41
CA SER A 54 15.51 12.53 2.60
C SER A 54 14.10 11.96 2.47
N ILE A 55 13.70 11.15 3.45
CA ILE A 55 12.37 10.56 3.57
C ILE A 55 11.34 11.68 3.75
N ASN A 56 10.27 11.68 2.97
CA ASN A 56 9.26 12.74 3.04
C ASN A 56 7.87 12.24 3.49
N LEU A 57 7.53 10.98 3.23
CA LEU A 57 6.27 10.39 3.64
C LEU A 57 6.48 9.02 4.27
N ILE A 58 5.60 8.69 5.21
CA ILE A 58 5.54 7.39 5.87
C ILE A 58 4.05 7.07 6.07
N CYS A 59 3.64 5.84 5.78
CA CYS A 59 2.31 5.36 6.10
C CYS A 59 2.29 3.89 6.51
N TRP A 60 1.49 3.59 7.53
CA TRP A 60 1.26 2.23 7.99
C TRP A 60 0.12 1.58 7.23
N LYS A 61 0.25 0.30 6.91
CA LYS A 61 -0.88 -0.51 6.47
C LYS A 61 -1.84 -0.67 7.66
N PRO A 62 -3.13 -0.32 7.52
CA PRO A 62 -4.13 -0.62 8.54
C PRO A 62 -4.17 -2.13 8.79
N SER A 63 -3.95 -2.55 10.04
CA SER A 63 -3.85 -3.97 10.40
C SER A 63 -5.15 -4.46 11.01
N SER A 64 -5.90 -5.32 10.32
CA SER A 64 -7.10 -5.90 10.93
C SER A 64 -6.81 -7.06 11.87
N ASN A 65 -5.67 -7.76 11.71
CA ASN A 65 -5.23 -8.90 12.55
C ASN A 65 -3.80 -9.44 12.22
N GLU A 66 -2.95 -8.69 11.50
CA GLU A 66 -1.67 -9.23 11.02
C GLU A 66 -0.57 -9.22 12.10
N LEU A 67 0.15 -10.34 12.22
CA LEU A 67 1.33 -10.50 13.09
C LEU A 67 2.53 -9.66 12.63
N LEU A 68 2.54 -9.25 11.37
CA LEU A 68 3.63 -8.51 10.74
C LEU A 68 3.22 -7.07 10.51
N LEU A 69 4.05 -6.17 11.04
CA LEU A 69 3.90 -4.74 10.81
C LEU A 69 4.36 -4.41 9.41
N ARG A 70 3.51 -3.68 8.67
CA ARG A 70 3.85 -3.23 7.33
C ARG A 70 3.80 -1.72 7.21
N CYS A 71 4.92 -1.15 6.79
CA CYS A 71 5.12 0.28 6.63
C CYS A 71 5.57 0.56 5.20
N ALA A 72 5.08 1.63 4.61
CA ALA A 72 5.63 2.21 3.40
C ALA A 72 6.24 3.57 3.72
N SER A 73 7.36 3.90 3.09
CA SER A 73 8.01 5.20 3.16
C SER A 73 8.44 5.64 1.78
N SER A 74 8.45 6.95 1.53
CA SER A 74 9.01 7.52 0.31
C SER A 74 10.09 8.55 0.61
N ASP A 75 10.97 8.78 -0.35
CA ASP A 75 11.92 9.89 -0.33
C ASP A 75 11.66 10.92 -1.43
N ILE A 76 12.30 12.10 -1.28
CA ILE A 76 12.23 13.18 -2.26
C ILE A 76 12.81 12.80 -3.64
N GLY A 77 13.61 11.76 -3.72
CA GLY A 77 14.11 11.18 -4.97
C GLY A 77 13.09 10.31 -5.70
N GLY A 78 11.90 10.11 -5.13
CA GLY A 78 10.83 9.28 -5.71
C GLY A 78 11.00 7.78 -5.48
N ASN A 79 11.90 7.37 -4.58
CA ASN A 79 11.97 5.97 -4.14
C ASN A 79 10.91 5.71 -3.09
N ILE A 80 10.23 4.58 -3.21
CA ILE A 80 9.28 4.08 -2.23
C ILE A 80 9.83 2.77 -1.70
N VAL A 81 9.93 2.65 -0.38
CA VAL A 81 10.36 1.44 0.31
C VAL A 81 9.17 0.92 1.11
N VAL A 82 8.84 -0.35 0.91
CA VAL A 82 7.83 -1.06 1.67
C VAL A 82 8.54 -2.09 2.54
N LEU A 83 8.29 -2.06 3.84
CA LEU A 83 8.85 -2.96 4.82
C LEU A 83 7.77 -3.85 5.42
N GLU A 84 8.06 -5.14 5.47
CA GLU A 84 7.25 -6.16 6.11
C GLU A 84 8.15 -7.02 7.01
N GLY A 85 8.17 -6.71 8.30
CA GLY A 85 9.12 -7.31 9.23
C GLY A 85 10.58 -7.10 8.80
N ARG A 86 11.24 -8.17 8.33
CA ARG A 86 12.62 -8.14 7.83
C ARG A 86 12.73 -8.04 6.30
N GLN A 87 11.63 -8.18 5.58
CA GLN A 87 11.62 -8.12 4.13
C GLN A 87 11.34 -6.69 3.65
N CYS A 88 11.95 -6.32 2.52
CA CYS A 88 11.70 -5.03 1.88
C CYS A 88 11.35 -5.20 0.40
N ALA A 89 10.49 -4.33 -0.10
CA ALA A 89 10.22 -4.11 -1.52
C ALA A 89 10.50 -2.65 -1.86
N MET A 90 11.02 -2.39 -3.06
CA MET A 90 11.38 -1.06 -3.51
C MET A 90 10.68 -0.76 -4.82
N PHE A 91 10.13 0.44 -4.92
CA PHE A 91 9.45 0.97 -6.10
C PHE A 91 10.04 2.33 -6.43
N ARG A 92 10.03 2.68 -7.72
CA ARG A 92 10.50 3.98 -8.17
C ARG A 92 9.76 4.38 -9.43
N ASN A 93 9.50 5.67 -9.58
CA ASN A 93 9.01 6.21 -10.84
C ASN A 93 9.68 7.55 -11.18
N SER A 94 10.39 7.57 -12.31
CA SER A 94 10.90 8.77 -13.01
C SER A 94 11.59 9.86 -12.15
N ASN A 95 12.19 9.49 -11.01
CA ASN A 95 12.80 10.43 -10.05
C ASN A 95 11.87 11.58 -9.60
N THR A 96 10.56 11.38 -9.67
CA THR A 96 9.59 12.40 -9.27
C THR A 96 9.22 12.21 -7.80
N PRO A 97 9.36 13.24 -6.95
CA PRO A 97 8.97 13.17 -5.54
C PRO A 97 7.55 12.64 -5.39
N VAL A 98 7.35 11.80 -4.37
CA VAL A 98 6.01 11.33 -4.01
C VAL A 98 5.37 12.41 -3.15
N SER A 99 4.25 12.95 -3.60
CA SER A 99 3.44 13.96 -2.92
C SER A 99 2.47 13.34 -1.91
N ASP A 100 1.96 12.13 -2.18
CA ASP A 100 1.12 11.40 -1.25
C ASP A 100 1.25 9.88 -1.40
N LEU A 101 1.08 9.15 -0.30
CA LEU A 101 1.32 7.72 -0.21
C LEU A 101 0.28 7.04 0.69
N GLN A 102 -0.51 6.11 0.15
CA GLN A 102 -1.58 5.47 0.90
C GLN A 102 -1.75 3.98 0.57
N TRP A 103 -2.03 3.19 1.61
CA TRP A 103 -2.41 1.78 1.47
C TRP A 103 -3.86 1.62 1.00
N LEU A 104 -4.06 0.77 0.00
CA LEU A 104 -5.37 0.31 -0.45
C LEU A 104 -5.67 -1.05 0.18
N CYS A 105 -6.56 -1.05 1.17
CA CYS A 105 -7.00 -2.27 1.86
C CYS A 105 -8.40 -2.66 1.36
N TRP A 106 -8.50 -3.78 0.63
CA TRP A 106 -9.80 -4.35 0.25
C TRP A 106 -10.12 -5.54 1.14
N PRO A 107 -11.28 -5.56 1.83
CA PRO A 107 -11.63 -6.65 2.74
C PRO A 107 -11.68 -8.03 2.07
N ASP A 108 -12.04 -8.07 0.78
CA ASP A 108 -12.28 -9.31 0.03
C ASP A 108 -11.07 -9.77 -0.78
N VAL A 109 -9.94 -9.06 -0.68
CA VAL A 109 -8.74 -9.33 -1.48
C VAL A 109 -7.55 -9.47 -0.55
N SER A 110 -6.91 -10.64 -0.56
CA SER A 110 -5.70 -10.92 0.21
C SER A 110 -4.42 -10.34 -0.41
N ARG A 111 -4.56 -9.35 -1.30
CA ARG A 111 -3.45 -8.68 -1.98
C ARG A 111 -3.34 -7.27 -1.45
N ASP A 112 -2.11 -6.82 -1.38
CA ASP A 112 -1.78 -5.53 -0.82
C ASP A 112 -1.38 -4.56 -1.91
N PHE A 113 -2.10 -3.45 -1.95
CA PHE A 113 -1.90 -2.41 -2.94
C PHE A 113 -1.45 -1.13 -2.27
N LEU A 114 -0.54 -0.45 -2.93
CA LEU A 114 -0.02 0.83 -2.49
C LEU A 114 -0.31 1.85 -3.58
N VAL A 115 -0.76 3.02 -3.18
CA VAL A 115 -1.03 4.14 -4.08
C VAL A 115 0.00 5.22 -3.83
N SER A 116 0.67 5.68 -4.88
CA SER A 116 1.54 6.85 -4.83
C SER A 116 1.08 7.93 -5.79
N LEU A 117 0.99 9.15 -5.29
CA LEU A 117 0.80 10.35 -6.10
C LEU A 117 2.15 11.05 -6.24
N HIS A 118 2.60 11.27 -7.47
CA HIS A 118 3.85 11.96 -7.75
C HIS A 118 3.62 13.43 -8.07
N SER A 119 4.64 14.25 -7.84
CA SER A 119 4.61 15.71 -8.10
C SER A 119 4.34 16.11 -9.55
N ASN A 120 4.48 15.18 -10.50
CA ASN A 120 4.14 15.38 -11.91
C ASN A 120 2.69 14.97 -12.23
N ASN A 121 1.82 14.95 -11.22
CA ASN A 121 0.40 14.60 -11.31
C ASN A 121 0.15 13.17 -11.78
N LEU A 122 1.12 12.28 -11.58
CA LEU A 122 0.99 10.87 -11.89
C LEU A 122 0.57 10.10 -10.64
N LEU A 123 -0.60 9.48 -10.72
CA LEU A 123 -1.08 8.49 -9.77
C LEU A 123 -0.60 7.11 -10.22
N ILE A 124 -0.03 6.33 -9.31
CA ILE A 124 0.37 4.95 -9.57
C ILE A 124 -0.21 4.03 -8.50
N VAL A 125 -0.75 2.89 -8.95
CA VAL A 125 -1.13 1.77 -8.09
C VAL A 125 -0.11 0.65 -8.25
N TRP A 126 0.47 0.21 -7.14
CA TRP A 126 1.49 -0.82 -7.06
C TRP A 126 0.90 -2.10 -6.48
N ASP A 127 1.26 -3.25 -7.06
CA ASP A 127 1.10 -4.56 -6.41
C ASP A 127 2.31 -4.80 -5.52
N VAL A 128 2.13 -4.77 -4.21
CA VAL A 128 3.24 -4.95 -3.27
C VAL A 128 3.73 -6.40 -3.29
N GLY A 129 2.84 -7.37 -3.48
CA GLY A 129 3.18 -8.79 -3.49
C GLY A 129 3.99 -9.17 -4.72
N LYS A 130 3.61 -8.66 -5.89
CA LYS A 130 4.32 -8.91 -7.16
C LYS A 130 5.45 -7.93 -7.45
N ARG A 131 5.54 -6.83 -6.72
CA ARG A 131 6.56 -5.77 -6.89
C ARG A 131 6.48 -5.11 -8.27
N GLU A 132 5.27 -4.93 -8.79
CA GLU A 132 5.04 -4.37 -10.12
C GLU A 132 4.09 -3.17 -10.08
N ARG A 133 4.17 -2.35 -11.14
CA ARG A 133 3.19 -1.31 -11.41
C ARG A 133 1.97 -1.96 -12.04
N LEU A 134 0.82 -1.81 -11.39
CA LEU A 134 -0.44 -2.32 -11.94
C LEU A 134 -1.08 -1.30 -12.87
N TRP A 135 -1.13 -0.06 -12.42
CA TRP A 135 -1.88 0.98 -13.11
C TRP A 135 -1.31 2.36 -12.84
N GLU A 136 -1.50 3.26 -13.81
CA GLU A 136 -1.15 4.65 -13.68
C GLU A 136 -2.16 5.58 -14.36
N HIS A 137 -2.24 6.81 -13.87
CA HIS A 137 -3.00 7.88 -14.50
C HIS A 137 -2.38 9.22 -14.25
N ARG A 138 -2.32 10.02 -15.31
CA ARG A 138 -1.82 11.39 -15.25
C ARG A 138 -3.01 12.34 -15.22
N PHE A 139 -3.14 13.10 -14.13
CA PHE A 139 -4.12 14.17 -14.06
C PHE A 139 -3.69 15.34 -14.94
N GLY A 140 -4.67 15.96 -15.61
CA GLY A 140 -4.46 17.20 -16.36
C GLY A 140 -4.25 18.41 -15.45
N THR A 141 -4.62 18.30 -14.17
CA THR A 141 -4.50 19.34 -13.15
C THR A 141 -3.58 18.88 -12.01
N SER A 142 -3.13 19.85 -11.20
CA SER A 142 -2.25 19.53 -10.08
C SER A 142 -3.02 18.95 -8.90
N VAL A 143 -2.66 17.73 -8.49
CA VAL A 143 -3.22 17.05 -7.33
C VAL A 143 -2.13 16.92 -6.28
N PHE A 144 -2.46 17.26 -5.03
CA PHE A 144 -1.48 17.32 -3.94
C PHE A 144 -1.71 16.30 -2.84
N LYS A 145 -2.93 15.76 -2.74
CA LYS A 145 -3.33 14.84 -1.68
C LYS A 145 -4.46 13.94 -2.13
N LEU A 146 -4.46 12.72 -1.62
CA LEU A 146 -5.44 11.67 -1.78
C LEU A 146 -5.98 11.28 -0.41
N SER A 147 -7.23 10.85 -0.39
CA SER A 147 -7.83 10.26 0.81
C SER A 147 -8.77 9.15 0.37
N ILE A 148 -8.29 7.92 0.49
CA ILE A 148 -9.06 6.71 0.20
C ILE A 148 -9.58 6.15 1.52
N VAL A 149 -10.90 6.00 1.64
CA VAL A 149 -11.54 5.41 2.83
C VAL A 149 -12.06 4.02 2.48
N ALA A 150 -11.42 2.98 3.00
CA ALA A 150 -11.91 1.60 2.88
C ALA A 150 -12.94 1.33 3.99
N HIS A 151 -14.23 1.31 3.64
CA HIS A 151 -15.30 1.04 4.62
C HIS A 151 -15.71 -0.44 4.63
N ARG A 152 -16.08 -0.94 5.82
CA ARG A 152 -16.42 -2.34 6.11
C ARG A 152 -17.55 -2.91 5.22
N THR A 153 -17.45 -4.21 5.00
CA THR A 153 -17.94 -5.07 3.91
C THR A 153 -19.46 -5.28 3.75
N LYS A 154 -20.33 -4.46 4.35
CA LYS A 154 -21.80 -4.57 4.15
C LYS A 154 -22.42 -3.42 3.34
N VAL A 155 -21.62 -2.44 2.96
CA VAL A 155 -22.07 -1.19 2.33
C VAL A 155 -21.73 -1.17 0.83
N LEU A 156 -21.33 -2.29 0.20
CA LEU A 156 -21.03 -2.31 -1.25
C LEU A 156 -22.24 -1.96 -2.13
N SER A 157 -23.48 -2.21 -1.68
CA SER A 157 -24.69 -1.77 -2.38
C SER A 157 -25.02 -0.28 -2.19
N ILE A 158 -24.64 0.31 -1.05
CA ILE A 158 -24.90 1.72 -0.72
C ILE A 158 -23.75 2.63 -1.18
N TYR A 159 -22.50 2.13 -1.22
CA TYR A 159 -21.35 2.81 -1.84
C TYR A 159 -21.52 2.97 -3.35
N LYS A 160 -22.31 2.11 -4.02
CA LYS A 160 -22.77 2.33 -5.40
C LYS A 160 -23.44 3.71 -5.58
N HIS A 161 -24.10 4.22 -4.53
CA HIS A 161 -24.77 5.52 -4.50
C HIS A 161 -23.97 6.64 -3.79
N LEU A 162 -23.11 6.30 -2.81
CA LEU A 162 -22.29 7.29 -2.10
C LEU A 162 -20.97 7.62 -2.79
N PHE A 163 -20.41 6.72 -3.60
CA PHE A 163 -19.27 7.04 -4.46
C PHE A 163 -19.64 8.07 -5.54
N ARG A 164 -20.92 8.11 -5.93
CA ARG A 164 -21.51 9.21 -6.74
C ARG A 164 -21.58 10.55 -6.03
N ARG A 165 -21.52 10.61 -4.69
CA ARG A 165 -21.73 11.84 -3.91
C ARG A 165 -20.48 12.35 -3.19
N PHE A 166 -19.57 11.46 -2.79
CA PHE A 166 -18.30 11.85 -2.16
C PHE A 166 -17.19 12.20 -3.16
N CYS A 167 -17.33 11.78 -4.42
CA CYS A 167 -16.49 12.26 -5.52
C CYS A 167 -17.03 13.55 -6.18
N ALA A 168 -18.05 14.19 -5.60
CA ALA A 168 -18.62 15.43 -6.16
C ALA A 168 -17.73 16.68 -5.95
N GLU A 169 -16.59 16.57 -5.26
CA GLU A 169 -15.55 17.61 -5.19
C GLU A 169 -14.21 17.19 -5.80
N PHE A 170 -14.13 16.01 -6.42
CA PHE A 170 -13.00 15.65 -7.26
C PHE A 170 -13.52 15.43 -8.68
N GLU A 171 -13.28 16.38 -9.57
CA GLU A 171 -13.42 16.20 -11.02
C GLU A 171 -12.38 15.17 -11.51
N LEU A 172 -12.61 13.91 -11.15
CA LEU A 172 -12.06 12.72 -11.80
C LEU A 172 -12.84 12.57 -13.09
N SER A 173 -12.18 12.72 -14.23
CA SER A 173 -12.82 12.72 -15.54
C SER A 173 -13.41 11.36 -15.96
N ASP A 174 -13.17 10.26 -15.23
CA ASP A 174 -14.01 9.05 -15.32
C ASP A 174 -13.70 8.08 -14.14
N PRO A 175 -14.39 8.21 -12.99
CA PRO A 175 -14.23 7.32 -11.84
C PRO A 175 -14.73 5.90 -12.13
N ASP A 176 -15.66 5.76 -13.08
CA ASP A 176 -16.26 4.48 -13.45
C ASP A 176 -15.24 3.63 -14.22
N TYR A 177 -14.38 4.24 -15.03
CA TYR A 177 -13.31 3.55 -15.75
C TYR A 177 -12.28 2.87 -14.83
N LEU A 178 -11.78 3.58 -13.81
CA LEU A 178 -10.82 3.02 -12.85
C LEU A 178 -11.46 1.87 -12.07
N SER A 179 -12.67 2.09 -11.56
CA SER A 179 -13.42 1.08 -10.83
C SER A 179 -13.72 -0.14 -11.71
N GLN A 180 -14.05 0.06 -12.98
CA GLN A 180 -14.34 -1.02 -13.92
C GLN A 180 -13.08 -1.79 -14.33
N ARG A 181 -11.97 -1.11 -14.61
CA ARG A 181 -10.71 -1.76 -14.98
C ARG A 181 -10.09 -2.54 -13.83
N ILE A 182 -10.16 -2.01 -12.60
CA ILE A 182 -9.79 -2.76 -11.39
C ILE A 182 -10.72 -3.97 -11.22
N ARG A 183 -12.03 -3.82 -11.44
CA ARG A 183 -12.98 -4.96 -11.40
C ARG A 183 -12.69 -6.02 -12.47
N ASP A 184 -12.31 -5.62 -13.66
CA ASP A 184 -12.03 -6.52 -14.78
C ASP A 184 -10.73 -7.29 -14.52
N GLU A 185 -9.67 -6.63 -14.03
CA GLU A 185 -8.46 -7.32 -13.56
C GLU A 185 -8.74 -8.27 -12.39
N PHE A 186 -9.63 -7.88 -11.47
CA PHE A 186 -10.05 -8.77 -10.38
C PHE A 186 -10.85 -9.98 -10.88
N ARG A 187 -11.71 -9.81 -11.89
CA ARG A 187 -12.46 -10.90 -12.52
C ARG A 187 -11.53 -11.86 -13.26
N GLU A 188 -10.63 -11.34 -14.08
CA GLU A 188 -9.66 -12.16 -14.81
C GLU A 188 -8.75 -12.96 -13.87
N ASN A 189 -8.27 -12.35 -12.79
CA ASN A 189 -7.47 -13.05 -11.77
C ASN A 189 -8.26 -14.10 -10.99
N LYS A 190 -9.55 -13.86 -10.70
CA LYS A 190 -10.43 -14.82 -10.02
C LYS A 190 -10.77 -16.01 -10.93
N GLU A 191 -10.97 -15.76 -12.21
CA GLU A 191 -11.16 -16.81 -13.22
C GLU A 191 -9.89 -17.64 -13.45
N LEU A 192 -8.71 -17.02 -13.48
CA LEU A 192 -7.42 -17.73 -13.54
C LEU A 192 -7.21 -18.63 -12.32
N SER A 193 -7.51 -18.12 -11.11
CA SER A 193 -7.43 -18.90 -9.87
C SER A 193 -8.43 -20.06 -9.86
N ASN A 194 -9.67 -19.85 -10.31
CA ASN A 194 -10.68 -20.91 -10.38
C ASN A 194 -10.34 -21.96 -11.44
N LYS A 195 -9.85 -21.56 -12.62
CA LYS A 195 -9.39 -22.51 -13.66
C LYS A 195 -8.20 -23.34 -13.19
N GLN A 196 -7.27 -22.76 -12.43
CA GLN A 196 -6.15 -23.48 -11.84
C GLN A 196 -6.60 -24.44 -10.72
N ALA A 197 -7.60 -24.05 -9.92
CA ALA A 197 -8.20 -24.89 -8.89
C ALA A 197 -8.97 -26.08 -9.51
N ASP A 198 -9.78 -25.83 -10.54
CA ASP A 198 -10.53 -26.87 -11.26
C ASP A 198 -9.59 -27.83 -12.00
N HIS A 199 -8.50 -27.33 -12.58
CA HIS A 199 -7.48 -28.19 -13.20
C HIS A 199 -6.78 -29.07 -12.15
N LYS A 200 -6.48 -28.53 -10.95
CA LYS A 200 -5.93 -29.32 -9.84
C LYS A 200 -6.93 -30.36 -9.33
N LEU A 201 -8.21 -29.99 -9.23
CA LEU A 201 -9.28 -30.89 -8.79
C LEU A 201 -9.48 -32.04 -9.79
N LYS A 202 -9.55 -31.76 -11.09
CA LYS A 202 -9.63 -32.79 -12.14
C LYS A 202 -8.42 -33.71 -12.14
N LYS A 203 -7.22 -33.16 -11.94
CA LYS A 203 -5.98 -33.97 -11.86
C LYS A 203 -5.98 -34.88 -10.62
N LEU A 204 -6.52 -34.40 -9.49
CA LEU A 204 -6.72 -35.19 -8.28
C LEU A 204 -7.77 -36.29 -8.46
N GLU A 205 -8.91 -35.98 -9.08
CA GLU A 205 -9.96 -36.96 -9.40
C GLU A 205 -9.46 -38.06 -10.34
N GLN A 206 -8.59 -37.71 -11.30
CA GLN A 206 -7.97 -38.67 -12.21
C GLN A 206 -7.00 -39.61 -11.48
N ILE A 207 -6.20 -39.07 -10.55
CA ILE A 207 -5.30 -39.86 -9.69
C ILE A 207 -6.09 -40.79 -8.76
N VAL A 208 -7.19 -40.31 -8.18
CA VAL A 208 -8.07 -41.11 -7.31
C VAL A 208 -8.73 -42.23 -8.10
N LYS A 209 -9.24 -41.96 -9.32
CA LYS A 209 -9.79 -43.00 -10.20
C LYS A 209 -8.76 -44.05 -10.62
N MET A 210 -7.51 -43.66 -10.86
CA MET A 210 -6.44 -44.62 -11.20
C MET A 210 -6.00 -45.49 -10.01
N LYS A 211 -6.17 -45.02 -8.76
CA LYS A 211 -5.86 -45.79 -7.56
C LYS A 211 -6.99 -46.71 -7.06
N LEU A 212 -8.20 -46.54 -7.58
CA LEU A 212 -9.39 -47.35 -7.24
C LEU A 212 -9.64 -48.53 -8.20
N VAL A 213 -8.72 -48.78 -9.14
CA VAL A 213 -8.71 -49.96 -10.02
C VAL A 213 -7.54 -50.87 -9.62
N ILE A 214 -7.57 -51.37 -8.39
CA ILE A 214 -6.84 -52.57 -7.92
C ILE A 214 -7.72 -53.28 -6.92
#